data_AF-A0A0K9NQY3-F1
#
_entry.id   AF-A0A0K9NQY3-F1
#
_cell.length_a   1.000
_cell.length_b   1.000
_cell.length_c   1.000
_cell.angle_alpha   90.00
_cell.angle_beta   90.00
_cell.angle_gamma   90.00
#
_symmetry.space_group_name_H-M   'P 1'
#
loop_
_entity.id
_entity.type
_entity.pdbx_description
1 polymer ?
#
loop_
_entity_poly.entity_id
_entity_poly.type
_entity_poly.pdbx_seq_one_letter_code
_entity_poly.pdbx_strand_id
1 'polypeptide(L)'
;MLRLSFAAPTSASTSSRIEERGLAQTVLGVGRRRGKKRSSCVSLACSSKLLLLRTQLDQLQAEAEATTAKAKSARLRVARLSEVAEQLQRRAAMYVESGKEDDARGLLSMKKKIMVGLNKSKNRTELFEKLATKLDQAISLKESQIGMSSSHNAFLEREDRLLKQIEADFRIASIEEEDEMKQKQIVDIREDIARIREKISDIIHPSMID
;
A
#
# COMPACT_ATOMS: atom_id res chain seq x y z
N MET A 1 8.52 7.50 70.83
CA MET A 1 9.34 8.06 69.73
C MET A 1 9.65 6.96 68.74
N LEU A 2 8.93 6.88 67.61
CA LEU A 2 9.25 5.98 66.51
C LEU A 2 9.06 6.77 65.21
N ARG A 3 10.19 7.18 64.61
CA ARG A 3 10.27 7.74 63.26
C ARG A 3 10.19 6.58 62.27
N LEU A 4 9.20 6.60 61.38
CA LEU A 4 9.20 5.77 60.17
C LEU A 4 9.29 6.69 58.96
N SER A 5 10.38 6.50 58.26
CA SER A 5 10.89 7.26 57.13
C SER A 5 10.03 7.04 55.89
N PHE A 6 9.61 8.14 55.25
CA PHE A 6 9.07 8.15 53.90
C PHE A 6 10.22 7.91 52.90
N ALA A 7 10.11 6.86 52.08
CA ALA A 7 10.92 6.65 50.90
C ALA A 7 10.08 6.95 49.66
N ALA A 8 10.43 8.01 48.94
CA ALA A 8 9.90 8.33 47.62
C ALA A 8 10.81 7.69 46.55
N PRO A 9 10.27 7.14 45.45
CA PRO A 9 11.06 6.84 44.27
C PRO A 9 11.05 8.03 43.29
N THR A 10 12.25 8.51 43.02
CA THR A 10 12.67 9.40 41.94
C THR A 10 13.01 8.60 40.69
N SER A 11 12.54 9.04 39.52
CA SER A 11 13.23 8.90 38.23
C SER A 11 12.48 9.78 37.21
N ALA A 12 12.93 11.00 36.93
CA ALA A 12 14.09 11.39 36.13
C ALA A 12 13.90 11.08 34.63
N SER A 13 13.73 12.19 33.91
CA SER A 13 13.60 12.37 32.47
C SER A 13 14.98 12.41 31.80
N THR A 14 15.15 11.75 30.66
CA THR A 14 16.20 11.93 29.63
C THR A 14 15.55 11.45 28.31
N SER A 15 15.27 12.22 27.26
CA SER A 15 15.91 13.35 26.55
C SER A 15 17.29 13.03 25.97
N SER A 16 17.41 13.36 24.67
CA SER A 16 18.58 13.30 23.78
C SER A 16 18.78 11.94 23.06
N ARG A 17 19.28 11.86 21.82
CA ARG A 17 19.90 12.87 20.95
C ARG A 17 19.94 12.31 19.53
N ILE A 18 19.60 13.17 18.57
CA ILE A 18 19.90 13.02 17.15
C ILE A 18 21.40 13.28 16.99
N GLU A 19 22.13 12.41 16.32
CA GLU A 19 23.47 12.73 15.82
C GLU A 19 23.61 12.40 14.33
N GLU A 20 24.07 13.44 13.64
CA GLU A 20 24.36 13.56 12.23
C GLU A 20 25.85 13.28 11.96
N ARG A 21 26.13 12.92 10.68
CA ARG A 21 27.38 13.12 9.90
C ARG A 21 28.55 12.15 10.08
N GLY A 22 28.82 11.45 8.97
CA GLY A 22 30.15 11.01 8.57
C GLY A 22 30.29 11.16 7.05
N LEU A 23 30.99 12.21 6.62
CA LEU A 23 31.33 12.53 5.23
C LEU A 23 32.43 11.59 4.70
N ALA A 24 32.26 11.08 3.49
CA ALA A 24 33.39 10.73 2.63
C ALA A 24 33.02 10.99 1.16
N GLN A 25 33.65 12.02 0.61
CA GLN A 25 33.69 12.32 -0.82
C GLN A 25 34.70 11.40 -1.50
N THR A 26 34.36 10.90 -2.69
CA THR A 26 35.32 10.68 -3.77
C THR A 26 34.69 11.06 -5.10
N VAL A 27 35.48 11.80 -5.87
CA VAL A 27 35.16 12.45 -7.14
C VAL A 27 35.75 11.62 -8.28
N LEU A 28 35.12 11.76 -9.45
CA LEU A 28 35.63 11.59 -10.84
C LEU A 28 35.09 10.38 -11.61
N GLY A 29 34.40 10.70 -12.70
CA GLY A 29 33.96 9.76 -13.72
C GLY A 29 33.08 10.42 -14.77
N VAL A 30 33.69 11.22 -15.65
CA VAL A 30 33.04 11.86 -16.80
C VAL A 30 32.55 10.79 -17.77
N GLY A 31 31.27 10.85 -18.15
CA GLY A 31 30.69 9.99 -19.18
C GLY A 31 29.44 10.59 -19.80
N ARG A 32 29.62 11.48 -20.80
CA ARG A 32 28.54 11.91 -21.70
C ARG A 32 28.04 10.71 -22.51
N ARG A 33 26.76 10.33 -22.35
CA ARG A 33 25.96 9.83 -23.48
C ARG A 33 24.54 10.39 -23.42
N ARG A 34 24.24 11.22 -24.42
CA ARG A 34 22.90 11.67 -24.78
C ARG A 34 22.06 10.46 -25.17
N GLY A 35 20.92 10.33 -24.52
CA GLY A 35 19.88 9.37 -24.86
C GLY A 35 18.59 9.82 -24.19
N LYS A 36 18.03 10.94 -24.66
CA LYS A 36 16.76 11.48 -24.17
C LYS A 36 15.63 10.59 -24.72
N LYS A 37 15.48 9.39 -24.16
CA LYS A 37 14.29 8.56 -24.37
C LYS A 37 13.16 9.25 -23.64
N ARG A 38 12.18 9.75 -24.40
CA ARG A 38 10.95 10.34 -23.88
C ARG A 38 10.33 9.31 -22.94
N SER A 39 10.17 9.72 -21.68
CA SER A 39 9.50 8.95 -20.65
C SER A 39 8.11 8.54 -21.16
N SER A 40 7.92 7.24 -21.35
CA SER A 40 6.61 6.61 -21.52
C SER A 40 5.82 6.83 -20.24
N CYS A 41 5.11 7.95 -20.15
CA CYS A 41 4.32 8.34 -18.99
C CYS A 41 2.91 7.71 -18.95
N VAL A 42 2.60 6.76 -19.85
CA VAL A 42 1.25 6.18 -19.93
C VAL A 42 0.98 5.16 -18.80
N SER A 43 2.00 4.52 -18.22
CA SER A 43 1.83 3.56 -17.11
C SER A 43 1.79 4.19 -15.71
N LEU A 44 2.29 5.42 -15.54
CA LEU A 44 2.36 6.08 -14.22
C LEU A 44 0.99 6.57 -13.73
N ALA A 45 0.11 6.99 -14.64
CA ALA A 45 -1.18 7.55 -14.26
C ALA A 45 -2.15 6.48 -13.71
N CYS A 46 -2.24 5.30 -14.35
CA CYS A 46 -3.06 4.18 -13.86
C CYS A 46 -2.54 3.58 -12.54
N SER A 47 -1.23 3.64 -12.31
CA SER A 47 -0.61 3.24 -11.02
C SER A 47 -0.96 4.22 -9.90
N SER A 48 -0.92 5.53 -10.17
CA SER A 48 -1.16 6.57 -9.16
C SER A 48 -2.56 6.50 -8.51
N LYS A 49 -3.61 6.26 -9.29
CA LYS A 49 -4.99 6.13 -8.78
C LYS A 49 -5.17 4.88 -7.91
N LEU A 50 -4.61 3.75 -8.34
CA LEU A 50 -4.68 2.49 -7.59
C LEU A 50 -3.86 2.57 -6.28
N LEU A 51 -2.70 3.23 -6.30
CA LEU A 51 -1.91 3.52 -5.11
C LEU A 51 -2.68 4.44 -4.14
N LEU A 52 -3.34 5.49 -4.64
CA LEU A 52 -4.18 6.34 -3.81
C LEU A 52 -5.30 5.54 -3.13
N LEU A 53 -5.99 4.68 -3.87
CA LEU A 53 -7.04 3.83 -3.30
C LEU A 53 -6.52 2.90 -2.21
N ARG A 54 -5.33 2.31 -2.39
CA ARG A 54 -4.66 1.50 -1.36
C ARG A 54 -4.36 2.32 -0.11
N THR A 55 -3.76 3.50 -0.25
CA THR A 55 -3.47 4.36 0.91
C THR A 55 -4.74 4.77 1.67
N GLN A 56 -5.85 5.00 0.97
CA GLN A 56 -7.15 5.28 1.60
C GLN A 56 -7.70 4.06 2.33
N LEU A 57 -7.52 2.86 1.77
CA LEU A 57 -7.93 1.62 2.42
C LEU A 57 -7.13 1.40 3.71
N ASP A 58 -5.81 1.58 3.67
CA ASP A 58 -4.94 1.45 4.84
C ASP A 58 -5.34 2.43 5.96
N GLN A 59 -5.68 3.66 5.59
CA GLN A 59 -6.20 4.66 6.53
C GLN A 59 -7.51 4.22 7.17
N LEU A 60 -8.47 3.74 6.37
CA LEU A 60 -9.75 3.25 6.88
C LEU A 60 -9.59 2.03 7.79
N GLN A 61 -8.66 1.12 7.48
CA GLN A 61 -8.34 -0.03 8.32
C GLN A 61 -7.76 0.42 9.66
N ALA A 62 -6.81 1.36 9.67
CA ALA A 62 -6.27 1.93 10.90
C ALA A 62 -7.35 2.61 11.75
N GLU A 63 -8.30 3.32 11.13
CA GLU A 63 -9.44 3.92 11.82
C GLU A 63 -10.41 2.86 12.38
N ALA A 64 -10.68 1.79 11.64
CA ALA A 64 -11.50 0.67 12.10
C ALA A 64 -10.86 -0.02 13.32
N GLU A 65 -9.56 -0.28 13.29
CA GLU A 65 -8.83 -0.82 14.43
C GLU A 65 -8.89 0.12 15.65
N ALA A 66 -8.68 1.43 15.44
CA ALA A 66 -8.76 2.41 16.52
C ALA A 66 -10.17 2.50 17.13
N THR A 67 -11.22 2.42 16.31
CA THR A 67 -12.62 2.46 16.79
C THR A 67 -13.01 1.19 17.52
N THR A 68 -12.59 0.00 17.05
CA THR A 68 -12.82 -1.26 17.76
C THR A 68 -12.07 -1.29 19.11
N ALA A 69 -10.85 -0.75 19.18
CA ALA A 69 -10.12 -0.60 20.44
C ALA A 69 -10.87 0.32 21.43
N LYS A 70 -11.42 1.45 20.94
CA LYS A 70 -12.25 2.36 21.76
C LYS A 70 -13.53 1.68 22.25
N ALA A 71 -14.21 0.90 21.40
CA ALA A 71 -15.38 0.12 21.77
C ALA A 71 -15.04 -0.91 22.87
N LYS A 72 -13.95 -1.66 22.71
CA LYS A 72 -13.47 -2.63 23.72
C LYS A 72 -13.19 -1.96 25.07
N SER A 73 -12.50 -0.82 25.07
CA SER A 73 -12.24 -0.05 26.29
C SER A 73 -13.54 0.41 26.97
N ALA A 74 -14.52 0.88 26.19
CA ALA A 74 -15.83 1.29 26.71
C ALA A 74 -16.61 0.11 27.30
N ARG A 75 -16.57 -1.08 26.69
CA ARG A 75 -17.15 -2.32 27.22
C ARG A 75 -16.53 -2.73 28.56
N LEU A 76 -15.20 -2.68 28.67
CA LEU A 76 -14.51 -2.94 29.94
C LEU A 76 -14.94 -1.98 31.04
N ARG A 77 -15.13 -0.70 30.71
CA ARG A 77 -15.64 0.29 31.66
C ARG A 77 -17.08 -0.01 32.09
N VAL A 78 -17.94 -0.44 31.17
CA VAL A 78 -19.30 -0.88 31.51
C VAL A 78 -19.25 -2.03 32.52
N ALA A 79 -18.45 -3.07 32.25
CA ALA A 79 -18.30 -4.23 33.14
C ALA A 79 -17.83 -3.85 34.54
N ARG A 80 -16.81 -2.98 34.65
CA ARG A 80 -16.31 -2.50 35.94
C ARG A 80 -17.35 -1.68 36.69
N LEU A 81 -18.05 -0.78 36.01
CA LEU A 81 -19.08 0.06 36.64
C LEU A 81 -20.31 -0.76 37.07
N SER A 82 -20.69 -1.81 36.32
CA SER A 82 -21.77 -2.71 36.74
C SER A 82 -21.39 -3.48 37.99
N GLU A 83 -20.16 -4.00 38.04
CA GLU A 83 -19.67 -4.74 39.22
C GLU A 83 -19.68 -3.84 40.47
N VAL A 84 -19.14 -2.62 40.38
CA VAL A 84 -19.15 -1.69 41.52
C VAL A 84 -20.57 -1.30 41.92
N ALA A 85 -21.48 -1.13 40.95
CA ALA A 85 -22.89 -0.83 41.25
C ALA A 85 -23.59 -1.97 42.00
N GLU A 86 -23.27 -3.22 41.68
CA GLU A 86 -23.76 -4.39 42.42
C GLU A 86 -23.17 -4.48 43.83
N GLN A 87 -21.86 -4.25 43.98
CA GLN A 87 -21.20 -4.26 45.28
C GLN A 87 -21.81 -3.21 46.22
N LEU A 88 -22.06 -1.99 45.73
CA LEU A 88 -22.75 -0.95 46.51
C LEU A 88 -24.16 -1.36 46.90
N GLN A 89 -24.90 -2.04 46.02
CA GLN A 89 -26.24 -2.54 46.33
C GLN A 89 -26.21 -3.62 47.42
N ARG A 90 -25.29 -4.60 47.31
CA ARG A 90 -25.15 -5.66 48.32
C ARG A 90 -24.78 -5.07 49.68
N ARG A 91 -23.85 -4.12 49.72
CA ARG A 91 -23.46 -3.44 50.97
C ARG A 91 -24.57 -2.57 51.55
N ALA A 92 -25.36 -1.90 50.70
CA ALA A 92 -26.53 -1.15 51.17
C ALA A 92 -27.58 -2.07 51.80
N ALA A 93 -27.84 -3.25 51.20
CA ALA A 93 -28.75 -4.24 51.77
C ALA A 93 -28.31 -4.69 53.17
N MET A 94 -27.02 -5.00 53.35
CA MET A 94 -26.47 -5.35 54.67
C MET A 94 -26.61 -4.21 55.70
N TYR A 95 -26.48 -2.95 55.30
CA TYR A 95 -26.68 -1.82 56.22
C TYR A 95 -28.14 -1.63 56.61
N VAL A 96 -29.09 -1.91 55.71
CA VAL A 96 -30.52 -1.93 56.06
C VAL A 96 -30.80 -3.04 57.08
N GLU A 97 -30.30 -4.25 56.86
CA GLU A 97 -30.48 -5.38 57.78
C GLU A 97 -29.88 -5.14 59.17
N SER A 98 -28.79 -4.37 59.25
CA SER A 98 -28.14 -4.00 60.52
C SER A 98 -28.70 -2.71 61.15
N GLY A 99 -29.80 -2.15 60.61
CA GLY A 99 -30.47 -0.96 61.14
C GLY A 99 -29.75 0.37 60.86
N LYS A 100 -28.72 0.37 60.01
CA LYS A 100 -27.94 1.55 59.62
C LYS A 100 -28.49 2.18 58.34
N GLU A 101 -29.71 2.68 58.41
CA GLU A 101 -30.43 3.16 57.22
C GLU A 101 -29.75 4.38 56.56
N ASP A 102 -29.18 5.29 57.33
CA ASP A 102 -28.54 6.49 56.79
C ASP A 102 -27.30 6.15 55.93
N ASP A 103 -26.49 5.20 56.39
CA ASP A 103 -25.34 4.66 55.63
C ASP A 103 -25.81 3.98 54.33
N ALA A 104 -26.91 3.22 54.39
CA ALA A 104 -27.49 2.58 53.22
C ALA A 104 -27.97 3.61 52.18
N ARG A 105 -28.64 4.70 52.61
CA ARG A 105 -29.05 5.81 51.72
C ARG A 105 -27.84 6.48 51.08
N GLY A 106 -26.74 6.64 51.82
CA GLY A 106 -25.47 7.14 51.29
C GLY A 106 -24.91 6.26 50.16
N LEU A 107 -24.86 4.94 50.36
CA LEU A 107 -24.40 3.99 49.34
C LEU A 107 -25.30 3.97 48.10
N LEU A 108 -26.62 4.01 48.28
CA LEU A 108 -27.57 4.05 47.15
C LEU A 108 -27.43 5.35 46.34
N SER A 109 -27.15 6.47 47.02
CA SER A 109 -26.86 7.75 46.36
C SER A 109 -25.58 7.66 45.52
N MET A 110 -24.55 6.99 46.01
CA MET A 110 -23.32 6.73 45.25
C MET A 110 -23.58 5.80 44.06
N LYS A 111 -24.34 4.71 44.25
CA LYS A 111 -24.75 3.80 43.17
C LYS A 111 -25.48 4.55 42.06
N LYS A 112 -26.38 5.48 42.40
CA LYS A 112 -27.09 6.33 41.41
C LYS A 112 -26.10 7.12 40.54
N LYS A 113 -25.04 7.69 41.12
CA LYS A 113 -23.99 8.39 40.37
C LYS A 113 -23.23 7.44 39.43
N ILE A 114 -22.88 6.25 39.90
CA ILE A 114 -22.22 5.21 39.08
C ILE A 114 -23.11 4.78 37.92
N MET A 115 -24.41 4.57 38.15
CA MET A 115 -25.37 4.19 37.12
C MET A 115 -25.47 5.24 36.00
N VAL A 116 -25.39 6.54 36.32
CA VAL A 116 -25.31 7.60 35.30
C VAL A 116 -24.04 7.45 34.44
N GLY A 117 -22.90 7.19 35.07
CA GLY A 117 -21.64 6.93 34.36
C GLY A 117 -21.69 5.67 33.49
N LEU A 118 -22.34 4.61 33.98
CA LEU A 118 -22.55 3.36 33.26
C LEU A 118 -23.41 3.57 32.01
N ASN A 119 -24.53 4.28 32.11
CA ASN A 119 -25.38 4.58 30.95
C ASN A 119 -24.63 5.41 29.90
N LYS A 120 -23.85 6.42 30.31
CA LYS A 120 -22.98 7.16 29.38
C LYS A 120 -21.97 6.25 28.69
N SER A 121 -21.39 5.28 29.40
CA SER A 121 -20.45 4.32 28.82
C SER A 121 -21.12 3.35 27.86
N LYS A 122 -22.36 2.89 28.15
CA LYS A 122 -23.16 2.05 27.24
C LYS A 122 -23.46 2.78 25.93
N ASN A 123 -23.95 4.02 26.00
CA ASN A 123 -24.21 4.83 24.81
C ASN A 123 -22.95 5.03 23.96
N ARG A 124 -21.78 5.20 24.60
CA ARG A 124 -20.49 5.28 23.90
C ARG A 124 -20.14 3.97 23.20
N THR A 125 -20.34 2.83 23.85
CA THR A 125 -20.14 1.51 23.25
C THR A 125 -21.00 1.34 22.00
N GLU A 126 -22.30 1.62 22.10
CA GLU A 126 -23.23 1.51 20.96
C GLU A 126 -22.83 2.42 19.79
N LEU A 127 -22.40 3.66 20.08
CA LEU A 127 -21.92 4.58 19.06
C LEU A 127 -20.68 4.06 18.35
N PHE A 128 -19.69 3.54 19.10
CA PHE A 128 -18.49 2.98 18.48
C PHE A 128 -18.77 1.70 17.70
N GLU A 129 -19.72 0.87 18.12
CA GLU A 129 -20.16 -0.31 17.36
C GLU A 129 -20.82 0.09 16.04
N LYS A 130 -21.71 1.09 16.07
CA LYS A 130 -22.29 1.66 14.83
C LYS A 130 -21.21 2.24 13.92
N LEU A 131 -20.24 2.95 14.47
CA LEU A 131 -19.14 3.49 13.67
C LEU A 131 -18.26 2.38 13.07
N ALA A 132 -17.93 1.34 13.84
CA ALA A 132 -17.15 0.20 13.36
C ALA A 132 -17.86 -0.48 12.18
N THR A 133 -19.16 -0.77 12.29
CA THR A 133 -19.91 -1.36 11.17
C THR A 133 -19.95 -0.48 9.92
N LYS A 134 -19.94 0.85 10.09
CA LYS A 134 -19.87 1.80 8.96
C LYS A 134 -18.48 1.84 8.32
N LEU A 135 -17.43 1.74 9.13
CA LEU A 135 -16.06 1.63 8.63
C LEU A 135 -15.85 0.31 7.88
N ASP A 136 -16.37 -0.81 8.40
CA ASP A 136 -16.32 -2.11 7.72
C ASP A 136 -17.01 -2.05 6.34
N GLN A 137 -18.19 -1.41 6.26
CA GLN A 137 -18.88 -1.17 4.99
C GLN A 137 -18.02 -0.33 4.02
N ALA A 138 -17.39 0.73 4.50
CA ALA A 138 -16.53 1.59 3.69
C ALA A 138 -15.28 0.86 3.19
N ILE A 139 -14.67 0.03 4.04
CA ILE A 139 -13.54 -0.86 3.71
C ILE A 139 -13.96 -1.80 2.58
N SER A 140 -15.07 -2.53 2.72
CA SER A 140 -15.55 -3.46 1.68
C SER A 140 -15.79 -2.75 0.34
N LEU A 141 -16.38 -1.55 0.36
CA LEU A 141 -16.56 -0.74 -0.85
C LEU A 141 -15.22 -0.36 -1.48
N LYS A 142 -14.23 0.06 -0.69
CA LYS A 142 -12.91 0.41 -1.19
C LYS A 142 -12.12 -0.79 -1.73
N GLU A 143 -12.19 -1.93 -1.07
CA GLU A 143 -11.61 -3.19 -1.56
C GLU A 143 -12.18 -3.58 -2.92
N SER A 144 -13.51 -3.50 -3.08
CA SER A 144 -14.15 -3.76 -4.37
C SER A 144 -13.69 -2.76 -5.46
N GLN A 145 -13.52 -1.48 -5.11
CA GLN A 145 -13.01 -0.46 -6.04
C GLN A 145 -11.57 -0.72 -6.48
N ILE A 146 -10.71 -1.18 -5.58
CA ILE A 146 -9.34 -1.60 -5.90
C ILE A 146 -9.36 -2.82 -6.82
N GLY A 147 -10.19 -3.83 -6.52
CA GLY A 147 -10.35 -5.01 -7.36
C GLY A 147 -10.72 -4.66 -8.81
N MET A 148 -11.72 -3.79 -8.99
CA MET A 148 -12.12 -3.30 -10.31
C MET A 148 -10.99 -2.52 -11.02
N SER A 149 -10.30 -1.63 -10.30
CA SER A 149 -9.21 -0.82 -10.87
C SER A 149 -8.00 -1.68 -11.28
N SER A 150 -7.68 -2.70 -10.48
CA SER A 150 -6.59 -3.64 -10.78
C SER A 150 -6.90 -4.49 -12.00
N SER A 151 -8.15 -4.93 -12.15
CA SER A 151 -8.60 -5.68 -13.34
C SER A 151 -8.50 -4.83 -14.61
N HIS A 152 -8.95 -3.58 -14.54
CA HIS A 152 -8.84 -2.66 -15.68
C HIS A 152 -7.38 -2.36 -16.06
N ASN A 153 -6.50 -2.15 -15.07
CA ASN A 153 -5.09 -1.94 -15.33
C ASN A 153 -4.44 -3.16 -16.01
N ALA A 154 -4.75 -4.38 -15.56
CA ALA A 154 -4.24 -5.60 -16.17
C ALA A 154 -4.71 -5.77 -17.63
N PHE A 155 -5.94 -5.34 -17.93
CA PHE A 155 -6.48 -5.33 -19.29
C PHE A 155 -5.68 -4.37 -20.20
N LEU A 156 -5.47 -3.13 -19.76
CA LEU A 156 -4.69 -2.14 -20.53
C LEU A 156 -3.25 -2.58 -20.76
N GLU A 157 -2.59 -3.18 -19.76
CA GLU A 157 -1.23 -3.71 -19.93
C GLU A 157 -1.14 -4.85 -20.95
N ARG A 158 -2.22 -5.60 -21.15
CA ARG A 158 -2.27 -6.65 -22.19
C ARG A 158 -2.38 -6.02 -23.58
N GLU A 159 -3.25 -5.04 -23.75
CA GLU A 159 -3.39 -4.31 -25.03
C GLU A 159 -2.09 -3.60 -25.42
N ASP A 160 -1.43 -2.92 -24.48
CA ASP A 160 -0.13 -2.28 -24.71
C ASP A 160 0.96 -3.27 -25.17
N ARG A 161 0.93 -4.51 -24.66
CA ARG A 161 1.85 -5.57 -25.09
C ARG A 161 1.54 -6.04 -26.51
N LEU A 162 0.27 -6.23 -26.83
CA LEU A 162 -0.15 -6.61 -28.17
C LEU A 162 0.19 -5.55 -29.20
N LEU A 163 -0.03 -4.27 -28.89
CA LEU A 163 0.34 -3.16 -29.77
C LEU A 163 1.85 -3.12 -30.03
N LYS A 164 2.68 -3.31 -29.01
CA LYS A 164 4.14 -3.40 -29.17
C LYS A 164 4.57 -4.59 -30.02
N GLN A 165 3.88 -5.72 -29.90
CA GLN A 165 4.16 -6.90 -30.72
C GLN A 165 3.82 -6.63 -32.19
N ILE A 166 2.64 -6.10 -32.48
CA ILE A 166 2.22 -5.75 -33.84
C ILE A 166 3.20 -4.74 -34.47
N GLU A 167 3.63 -3.74 -33.70
CA GLU A 167 4.62 -2.76 -34.17
C GLU A 167 5.97 -3.41 -34.50
N ALA A 168 6.41 -4.41 -33.71
CA ALA A 168 7.63 -5.15 -33.97
C ALA A 168 7.49 -6.04 -35.22
N ASP A 169 6.38 -6.76 -35.36
CA ASP A 169 6.10 -7.64 -36.49
C ASP A 169 6.07 -6.84 -37.80
N PHE A 170 5.44 -5.65 -37.80
CA PHE A 170 5.43 -4.75 -38.95
C PHE A 170 6.82 -4.27 -39.35
N ARG A 171 7.68 -3.96 -38.37
CA ARG A 171 9.08 -3.58 -38.64
C ARG A 171 9.88 -4.72 -39.24
N ILE A 172 9.69 -5.95 -38.75
CA ILE A 172 10.37 -7.13 -39.29
C ILE A 172 9.94 -7.37 -40.73
N ALA A 173 8.64 -7.37 -41.02
CA ALA A 173 8.12 -7.56 -42.37
C ALA A 173 8.67 -6.52 -43.36
N SER A 174 8.80 -5.26 -42.93
CA SER A 174 9.40 -4.21 -43.77
C SER A 174 10.87 -4.47 -44.11
N ILE A 175 11.63 -5.05 -43.17
CA ILE A 175 13.05 -5.40 -43.38
C ILE A 175 13.15 -6.60 -44.34
N GLU A 176 12.30 -7.61 -44.16
CA GLU A 176 12.27 -8.79 -45.02
C GLU A 176 11.99 -8.41 -46.49
N GLU A 177 11.05 -7.50 -46.74
CA GLU A 177 10.74 -7.00 -48.09
C GLU A 177 11.93 -6.25 -48.72
N GLU A 178 12.66 -5.45 -47.95
CA GLU A 178 13.89 -4.80 -48.43
C GLU A 178 15.00 -5.82 -48.76
N ASP A 179 15.15 -6.85 -47.94
CA ASP A 179 16.19 -7.85 -48.12
C ASP A 179 15.88 -8.76 -49.31
N GLU A 180 14.61 -9.10 -49.57
CA GLU A 180 14.19 -9.79 -50.78
C GLU A 180 14.52 -9.00 -52.05
N MET A 181 14.26 -7.68 -52.06
CA MET A 181 14.64 -6.82 -53.18
C MET A 181 16.15 -6.79 -53.41
N LYS A 182 16.95 -6.65 -52.34
CA LYS A 182 18.42 -6.67 -52.43
C LYS A 182 18.92 -8.03 -52.92
N GLN A 183 18.35 -9.13 -52.46
CA GLN A 183 18.72 -10.48 -52.91
C GLN A 183 18.46 -10.66 -54.39
N LYS A 184 17.28 -10.24 -54.88
CA LYS A 184 16.96 -10.29 -56.31
C LYS A 184 17.96 -9.50 -57.15
N GLN A 185 18.29 -8.27 -56.72
CA GLN A 185 19.28 -7.44 -57.41
C GLN A 185 20.67 -8.08 -57.43
N ILE A 186 21.08 -8.76 -56.36
CA ILE A 186 22.35 -9.51 -56.31
C ILE A 186 22.35 -10.68 -57.29
N VAL A 187 21.24 -11.40 -57.41
CA VAL A 187 21.11 -12.52 -58.36
C VAL A 187 21.25 -12.01 -59.79
N ASP A 188 20.55 -10.93 -60.15
CA ASP A 188 20.64 -10.32 -61.49
C ASP A 188 22.10 -9.93 -61.83
N ILE A 189 22.80 -9.27 -60.88
CA ILE A 189 24.22 -8.90 -61.05
C ILE A 189 25.10 -10.13 -61.26
N ARG A 190 24.86 -11.23 -60.52
CA ARG A 190 25.63 -12.47 -60.67
C ARG A 190 25.46 -13.09 -62.04
N GLU A 191 24.24 -13.08 -62.58
CA GLU A 191 23.98 -13.56 -63.94
C GLU A 191 24.69 -12.72 -64.99
N ASP A 192 24.67 -11.39 -64.84
CA ASP A 192 25.40 -10.49 -65.75
C ASP A 192 26.91 -10.74 -65.72
N ILE A 193 27.50 -10.95 -64.53
CA ILE A 193 28.91 -11.32 -64.40
C ILE A 193 29.20 -12.64 -65.11
N ALA A 194 28.31 -13.65 -64.99
CA ALA A 194 28.47 -14.92 -65.67
C ALA A 194 28.46 -14.75 -67.21
N ARG A 195 27.51 -13.97 -67.74
CA ARG A 195 27.44 -13.61 -69.17
C ARG A 195 28.70 -12.90 -69.65
N ILE A 196 29.26 -11.98 -68.86
CA ILE A 196 30.50 -11.27 -69.21
C ILE A 196 31.69 -12.24 -69.23
N ARG A 197 31.78 -13.16 -68.25
CA ARG A 197 32.85 -14.16 -68.19
C ARG A 197 32.84 -15.08 -69.42
N GLU A 198 31.68 -15.53 -69.86
CA GLU A 198 31.52 -16.34 -71.08
C GLU A 198 32.06 -15.58 -72.31
N LYS A 199 31.61 -14.33 -72.51
CA LYS A 199 32.10 -13.47 -73.60
C LYS A 199 33.62 -13.23 -73.56
N ILE A 200 34.20 -13.05 -72.37
CA ILE A 200 35.66 -12.90 -72.21
C ILE A 200 36.37 -14.21 -72.58
N SER A 201 35.81 -15.37 -72.19
CA SER A 201 36.36 -16.68 -72.56
C SER A 201 36.38 -16.90 -74.07
N ASP A 202 35.38 -16.40 -74.80
CA ASP A 202 35.34 -16.49 -76.26
C ASP A 202 36.39 -15.58 -76.93
N ILE A 203 36.75 -14.46 -76.29
CA ILE A 203 37.76 -13.53 -76.81
C ILE A 203 39.18 -14.04 -76.50
N ILE A 204 39.41 -14.63 -75.34
CA ILE A 204 40.70 -15.19 -74.93
C ILE A 204 40.77 -16.65 -75.41
N HIS A 205 41.18 -16.86 -76.66
CA HIS A 205 41.48 -18.20 -77.16
C HIS A 205 42.62 -18.83 -76.34
N PRO A 206 42.58 -20.14 -75.98
CA PRO A 206 43.61 -20.82 -75.17
C PRO A 206 45.03 -20.84 -75.76
N SER A 207 45.28 -20.20 -76.91
CA SER A 207 46.57 -20.23 -77.63
C SER A 207 47.47 -19.02 -77.37
N MET A 208 47.20 -18.19 -76.34
CA MET A 208 48.02 -17.00 -76.01
C MET A 208 48.48 -16.96 -74.53
N ILE A 209 48.58 -18.12 -73.88
CA ILE A 209 49.27 -18.25 -72.58
C ILE A 209 50.43 -19.23 -72.78
N ASP A 210 51.55 -18.69 -73.28
CA ASP A 210 52.90 -19.25 -73.10
C ASP A 210 53.68 -18.31 -72.17
#